data_AF-A0A251Q826-F1
#
_entry.id   AF-A0A251Q826-F1
#
_cell.length_a   1.000
_cell.length_b   1.000
_cell.length_c   1.000
_cell.angle_alpha   90.00
_cell.angle_beta   90.00
_cell.angle_gamma   90.00
#
_symmetry.space_group_name_H-M   'P 1'
#
loop_
_entity.id
_entity.type
_entity.pdbx_description
1 polymer ?
#
loop_
_entity_poly.entity_id
_entity_poly.type
_entity_poly.pdbx_seq_one_letter_code
_entity_poly.pdbx_strand_id
1 'polypeptide(L)'
;MGCGSWMRLESNASFVPSMRDSVGVMPSEEHTSIELSGTDRPGLLSEMCAVLADLHCNVVNAEIWTHNARAAAVVHVTDDSTGCAIKDLNRLTTIKELLCNVLRGNSELKAAKMTLATPGVTNRDRRLHQLMFADRDYEKVERAELQRIEDKGSRPHVTALDCSQKDYTVVTMRSKDRPKLLFDIICTLTDMQYVVFHGMVNTGRMEAYQEFYIRHVDGLPISSEAERERVVQCLEAAIERRASEGLELQLCTDDRVGLLSDITRIFRENSLCIKRAEISTKGGKAIDTFYVTDVTGNTVDPKIIDSVRRQIGQTILQVRRNSSPPPKAPQGTTMGYLFGNLFKARSFQNFKLIRSYS
;
A
#
# COMPACT_ATOMS: atom_id res chain seq x y z
N MET A 1 -4.50 51.44 -39.69
CA MET A 1 -4.07 50.27 -40.47
C MET A 1 -2.66 49.93 -40.04
N GLY A 2 -2.51 48.92 -39.18
CA GLY A 2 -1.24 48.51 -38.59
C GLY A 2 -1.10 47.01 -38.72
N CYS A 3 0.01 46.59 -39.30
CA CYS A 3 0.40 45.21 -39.58
C CYS A 3 0.79 44.48 -38.28
N GLY A 4 0.43 43.19 -38.17
CA GLY A 4 0.83 42.31 -37.08
C GLY A 4 0.97 40.87 -37.58
N SER A 5 2.23 40.46 -37.75
CA SER A 5 2.71 39.15 -38.17
C SER A 5 2.17 38.01 -37.27
N TRP A 6 1.66 36.93 -37.88
CA TRP A 6 1.36 35.68 -37.19
C TRP A 6 2.62 34.82 -37.10
N MET A 7 3.25 34.80 -35.93
CA MET A 7 4.37 33.91 -35.62
C MET A 7 3.83 32.60 -35.03
N ARG A 8 4.06 31.48 -35.74
CA ARG A 8 3.91 30.13 -35.18
C ARG A 8 4.94 29.96 -34.07
N LEU A 9 4.48 29.64 -32.86
CA LEU A 9 5.32 29.10 -31.80
C LEU A 9 5.32 27.59 -31.93
N GLU A 10 6.27 27.07 -32.71
CA GLU A 10 6.81 25.74 -32.47
C GLU A 10 7.63 25.82 -31.17
N SER A 11 7.17 25.19 -30.09
CA SER A 11 7.97 24.98 -28.89
C SER A 11 8.10 23.48 -28.64
N ASN A 12 9.04 22.87 -29.36
CA ASN A 12 9.69 21.64 -28.90
C ASN A 12 10.49 21.97 -27.64
N ALA A 13 9.92 21.68 -26.48
CA ALA A 13 10.65 21.57 -25.24
C ALA A 13 10.05 20.40 -24.47
N SER A 14 10.71 19.25 -24.58
CA SER A 14 10.55 18.12 -23.68
C SER A 14 10.78 18.61 -22.25
N PHE A 15 9.70 18.79 -21.49
CA PHE A 15 9.77 19.02 -20.05
C PHE A 15 10.18 17.72 -19.37
N VAL A 16 11.49 17.48 -19.31
CA VAL A 16 12.09 16.63 -18.29
C VAL A 16 12.14 17.49 -17.02
N PRO A 17 11.49 17.11 -15.91
CA PRO A 17 11.65 17.86 -14.67
C PRO A 17 13.10 17.73 -14.21
N SER A 18 13.85 18.82 -14.36
CA SER A 18 15.19 18.99 -13.80
C SER A 18 15.08 18.90 -12.27
N MET A 19 15.51 17.77 -11.70
CA MET A 19 15.84 17.67 -10.28
C MET A 19 17.00 18.62 -9.98
N ARG A 20 16.68 19.81 -9.46
CA ARG A 20 17.61 20.66 -8.68
C ARG A 20 16.80 21.77 -8.02
N ASP A 21 16.47 21.54 -6.76
CA ASP A 21 16.70 22.45 -5.63
C ASP A 21 15.79 22.07 -4.47
N SER A 22 16.23 21.06 -3.72
CA SER A 22 15.83 20.89 -2.32
C SER A 22 17.10 20.66 -1.54
N VAL A 23 17.40 21.61 -0.65
CA VAL A 23 18.44 21.60 0.41
C VAL A 23 19.06 20.22 0.60
N GLY A 24 20.33 20.09 0.20
CA GLY A 24 21.09 18.84 0.25
C GLY A 24 21.24 18.33 1.68
N VAL A 25 20.29 17.53 2.13
CA VAL A 25 20.53 16.53 3.16
C VAL A 25 21.19 15.37 2.44
N MET A 26 22.50 15.24 2.58
CA MET A 26 23.22 14.03 2.17
C MET A 26 22.52 12.84 2.86
N PRO A 27 22.06 11.79 2.14
CA PRO A 27 21.51 10.62 2.80
C PRO A 27 22.60 10.06 3.72
N SER A 28 22.33 10.00 5.03
CA SER A 28 23.30 9.40 5.93
C SER A 28 23.43 7.91 5.58
N GLU A 29 24.67 7.45 5.38
CA GLU A 29 25.02 6.05 5.14
C GLU A 29 24.91 5.22 6.44
N GLU A 30 23.85 5.42 7.22
CA GLU A 30 23.71 4.75 8.52
C GLU A 30 23.33 3.29 8.36
N HIS A 31 22.66 2.93 7.27
CA HIS A 31 22.15 1.57 7.05
C HIS A 31 22.28 1.13 5.59
N THR A 32 22.35 -0.18 5.37
CA THR A 32 22.20 -0.82 4.06
C THR A 32 20.72 -1.08 3.80
N SER A 33 20.21 -0.65 2.64
CA SER A 33 18.81 -0.89 2.26
C SER A 33 18.69 -2.10 1.33
N ILE A 34 17.82 -3.03 1.72
CA ILE A 34 17.52 -4.28 1.02
C ILE A 34 16.05 -4.24 0.58
N GLU A 35 15.82 -4.43 -0.70
CA GLU A 35 14.50 -4.54 -1.29
C GLU A 35 14.24 -5.97 -1.72
N LEU A 36 13.08 -6.51 -1.36
CA LEU A 36 12.68 -7.88 -1.65
C LEU A 36 11.31 -7.86 -2.32
N SER A 37 11.13 -8.63 -3.39
CA SER A 37 9.81 -8.93 -3.95
C SER A 37 9.74 -10.36 -4.46
N GLY A 38 8.58 -11.00 -4.30
CA GLY A 38 8.39 -12.38 -4.73
C GLY A 38 7.04 -12.98 -4.36
N THR A 39 6.92 -14.29 -4.53
CA THR A 39 5.72 -15.03 -4.12
C THR A 39 5.72 -15.25 -2.61
N ASP A 40 4.63 -14.84 -1.96
CA ASP A 40 4.42 -15.05 -0.54
C ASP A 40 4.09 -16.52 -0.24
N ARG A 41 4.55 -16.98 0.93
CA ARG A 41 4.19 -18.29 1.47
C ARG A 41 4.25 -18.26 3.01
N PRO A 42 3.49 -19.12 3.71
CA PRO A 42 3.61 -19.27 5.14
C PRO A 42 5.06 -19.50 5.56
N GLY A 43 5.54 -18.70 6.52
CA GLY A 43 6.90 -18.79 7.06
C GLY A 43 7.99 -18.05 6.28
N LEU A 44 7.69 -17.47 5.10
CA LEU A 44 8.68 -16.73 4.29
C LEU A 44 9.42 -15.65 5.09
N LEU A 45 8.68 -14.77 5.77
CA LEU A 45 9.30 -13.68 6.54
C LEU A 45 10.18 -14.21 7.68
N SER A 46 9.76 -15.29 8.34
CA SER A 46 10.54 -15.92 9.41
C SER A 46 11.86 -16.47 8.88
N GLU A 47 11.86 -17.12 7.72
CA GLU A 47 13.08 -17.63 7.07
C GLU A 47 14.01 -16.48 6.64
N MET A 48 13.46 -15.38 6.13
CA MET A 48 14.25 -14.19 5.79
C MET A 48 14.92 -13.57 7.02
N CYS A 49 14.16 -13.43 8.11
CA CYS A 49 14.68 -12.87 9.35
C CYS A 49 15.74 -13.78 9.98
N ALA A 50 15.60 -15.11 9.85
CA ALA A 50 16.61 -16.06 10.28
C ALA A 50 17.92 -15.89 9.50
N VAL A 51 17.86 -15.79 8.16
CA VAL A 51 19.06 -15.53 7.34
C VAL A 51 19.75 -14.22 7.73
N LEU A 52 18.98 -13.14 7.92
CA LEU A 52 19.56 -11.85 8.35
C LEU A 52 20.21 -11.94 9.73
N ALA A 53 19.57 -12.63 10.68
CA ALA A 53 20.12 -12.83 12.02
C ALA A 53 21.41 -13.67 11.99
N ASP A 54 21.44 -14.77 11.24
CA ASP A 54 22.60 -15.65 11.09
C ASP A 54 23.79 -14.93 10.42
N LEU A 55 23.51 -13.94 9.57
CA LEU A 55 24.52 -13.09 8.93
C LEU A 55 24.89 -11.85 9.76
N HIS A 56 24.48 -11.82 11.04
CA HIS A 56 24.73 -10.72 11.97
C HIS A 56 24.28 -9.36 11.40
N CYS A 57 23.14 -9.35 10.70
CA CYS A 57 22.49 -8.15 10.21
C CYS A 57 21.42 -7.72 11.22
N ASN A 58 21.61 -6.56 11.84
CA ASN A 58 20.61 -5.97 12.70
C ASN A 58 19.56 -5.23 11.86
N VAL A 59 18.28 -5.61 11.99
CA VAL A 59 17.18 -4.97 11.26
C VAL A 59 16.71 -3.74 12.04
N VAL A 60 17.09 -2.55 11.57
CA VAL A 60 16.78 -1.29 12.29
C VAL A 60 15.44 -0.70 11.88
N ASN A 61 15.03 -0.89 10.64
CA ASN A 61 13.72 -0.49 10.13
C ASN A 61 13.28 -1.46 9.04
N ALA A 62 12.00 -1.78 8.96
CA ALA A 62 11.45 -2.52 7.83
C ALA A 62 10.00 -2.14 7.57
N GLU A 63 9.57 -2.29 6.32
CA GLU A 63 8.16 -2.29 5.97
C GLU A 63 7.90 -3.43 4.99
N ILE A 64 6.89 -4.25 5.30
CA ILE A 64 6.61 -5.51 4.60
C ILE A 64 5.11 -5.57 4.28
N TRP A 65 4.74 -5.82 3.03
CA TRP A 65 3.36 -6.00 2.58
C TRP A 65 3.17 -7.35 1.89
N THR A 66 2.01 -7.98 2.09
CA THR A 66 1.56 -9.14 1.30
C THR A 66 0.16 -8.91 0.73
N HIS A 67 -0.03 -9.25 -0.54
CA HIS A 67 -1.32 -9.16 -1.25
C HIS A 67 -1.32 -10.13 -2.43
N ASN A 68 -2.44 -10.81 -2.68
CA ASN A 68 -2.59 -11.78 -3.79
C ASN A 68 -1.43 -12.78 -3.95
N ALA A 69 -0.98 -13.36 -2.83
CA ALA A 69 0.16 -14.30 -2.77
C ALA A 69 1.49 -13.71 -3.28
N ARG A 70 1.61 -12.38 -3.32
CA ARG A 70 2.85 -11.64 -3.51
C ARG A 70 3.28 -11.02 -2.19
N ALA A 71 4.58 -10.88 -2.01
CA ALA A 71 5.21 -10.20 -0.89
C ALA A 71 6.22 -9.18 -1.40
N ALA A 72 6.27 -8.01 -0.76
CA ALA A 72 7.33 -7.03 -0.94
C ALA A 72 7.82 -6.52 0.42
N ALA A 73 9.11 -6.24 0.52
CA ALA A 73 9.71 -5.66 1.72
C ALA A 73 10.80 -4.65 1.37
N VAL A 74 10.87 -3.58 2.15
CA VAL A 74 12.00 -2.65 2.20
C VAL A 74 12.57 -2.71 3.60
N VAL A 75 13.80 -3.20 3.72
CA VAL A 75 14.47 -3.53 4.98
C VAL A 75 15.76 -2.75 5.08
N HIS A 76 15.92 -1.98 6.14
CA HIS A 76 17.17 -1.30 6.47
C HIS A 76 17.91 -2.12 7.52
N VAL A 77 19.14 -2.49 7.20
CA VAL A 77 20.00 -3.30 8.07
C VAL A 77 21.30 -2.58 8.39
N THR A 78 21.81 -2.87 9.58
CA THR A 78 23.16 -2.48 10.01
C THR A 78 23.94 -3.73 10.34
N ASP A 79 25.27 -3.63 10.30
CA ASP A 79 26.12 -4.68 10.82
C ASP A 79 26.07 -4.69 12.35
N ASP A 80 25.84 -5.87 12.95
CA ASP A 80 25.75 -6.04 14.42
C ASP A 80 27.01 -5.56 15.16
N SER A 81 28.19 -5.83 14.61
CA SER A 81 29.45 -5.53 15.29
C SER A 81 29.83 -4.04 15.28
N THR A 82 29.44 -3.32 14.23
CA THR A 82 29.80 -1.91 14.01
C THR A 82 28.63 -0.94 14.19
N GLY A 83 27.39 -1.43 14.16
CA GLY A 83 26.18 -0.60 14.16
C GLY A 83 26.02 0.27 12.90
N CYS A 84 26.82 0.04 11.86
CA CYS A 84 26.89 0.87 10.66
C CYS A 84 26.36 0.13 9.42
N ALA A 85 26.21 0.84 8.30
CA ALA A 85 25.90 0.22 7.01
C ALA A 85 26.94 -0.85 6.64
N ILE A 86 26.46 -1.97 6.10
CA ILE A 86 27.28 -3.05 5.56
C ILE A 86 27.84 -2.59 4.21
N LYS A 87 29.16 -2.36 4.17
CA LYS A 87 29.89 -1.90 2.97
C LYS A 87 30.67 -3.01 2.25
N ASP A 88 30.91 -4.13 2.93
CA ASP A 88 31.68 -5.24 2.37
C ASP A 88 30.91 -5.93 1.23
N LEU A 89 31.47 -5.87 0.01
CA LEU A 89 30.80 -6.34 -1.19
C LEU A 89 30.61 -7.87 -1.22
N ASN A 90 31.55 -8.62 -0.64
CA ASN A 90 31.44 -10.09 -0.58
C ASN A 90 30.28 -10.49 0.31
N ARG A 91 30.19 -9.89 1.51
CA ARG A 91 29.09 -10.10 2.44
C ARG A 91 27.75 -9.67 1.85
N LEU A 92 27.70 -8.51 1.18
CA LEU A 92 26.49 -8.07 0.47
C LEU A 92 26.05 -9.07 -0.61
N THR A 93 27.01 -9.66 -1.32
CA THR A 93 26.73 -10.71 -2.31
C THR A 93 26.20 -11.97 -1.63
N THR A 94 26.80 -12.42 -0.53
CA THR A 94 26.31 -13.56 0.26
C THR A 94 24.89 -13.33 0.79
N ILE A 95 24.61 -12.15 1.36
CA ILE A 95 23.27 -11.76 1.81
C ILE A 95 22.28 -11.86 0.64
N LYS A 96 22.64 -11.29 -0.51
CA LYS A 96 21.80 -11.32 -1.71
C LYS A 96 21.49 -12.73 -2.17
N GLU A 97 22.49 -13.59 -2.27
CA GLU A 97 22.34 -14.97 -2.73
C GLU A 97 21.44 -15.78 -1.78
N LEU A 98 21.70 -15.70 -0.47
CA LEU A 98 20.92 -16.44 0.52
C LEU A 98 19.47 -15.99 0.58
N LEU A 99 19.20 -14.68 0.59
CA LEU A 99 17.83 -14.16 0.56
C LEU A 99 17.12 -14.50 -0.76
N CYS A 100 17.83 -14.46 -1.90
CA CYS A 100 17.27 -14.90 -3.18
C CYS A 100 16.86 -16.39 -3.13
N ASN A 101 17.68 -17.24 -2.53
CA ASN A 101 17.39 -18.68 -2.40
C ASN A 101 16.12 -18.90 -1.57
N VAL A 102 15.98 -18.19 -0.45
CA VAL A 102 14.75 -18.27 0.36
C VAL A 102 13.54 -17.71 -0.39
N LEU A 103 13.68 -16.63 -1.17
CA LEU A 103 12.56 -16.06 -1.95
C LEU A 103 12.08 -17.02 -3.03
N ARG A 104 13.02 -17.70 -3.72
CA ARG A 104 12.71 -18.71 -4.74
C ARG A 104 12.05 -19.95 -4.15
N GLY A 105 12.48 -20.37 -2.96
CA GLY A 105 12.08 -21.64 -2.37
C GLY A 105 12.33 -22.79 -3.37
N ASN A 106 11.34 -23.67 -3.55
CA ASN A 106 11.42 -24.79 -4.50
C ASN A 106 10.90 -24.45 -5.91
N SER A 107 10.58 -23.19 -6.19
CA SER A 107 9.98 -22.78 -7.48
C SER A 107 11.04 -22.21 -8.41
N GLU A 108 11.45 -22.97 -9.42
CA GLU A 108 12.42 -22.53 -10.44
C GLU A 108 11.87 -21.44 -11.38
N LEU A 109 10.53 -21.28 -11.44
CA LEU A 109 9.83 -20.53 -12.48
C LEU A 109 9.40 -19.10 -12.09
N LYS A 110 9.63 -18.64 -10.85
CA LYS A 110 9.17 -17.31 -10.41
C LYS A 110 10.31 -16.34 -10.09
N ALA A 111 10.14 -15.12 -10.60
CA ALA A 111 11.08 -14.00 -10.51
C ALA A 111 11.18 -13.40 -9.10
N ALA A 112 11.71 -14.17 -8.15
CA ALA A 112 12.22 -13.63 -6.91
C ALA A 112 13.27 -12.56 -7.21
N LYS A 113 13.09 -11.35 -6.69
CA LYS A 113 14.01 -10.24 -6.87
C LYS A 113 14.48 -9.73 -5.52
N MET A 114 15.79 -9.63 -5.38
CA MET A 114 16.44 -8.92 -4.29
C MET A 114 17.38 -7.88 -4.90
N THR A 115 17.21 -6.63 -4.49
CA THR A 115 18.04 -5.52 -4.92
C THR A 115 18.56 -4.75 -3.71
N LEU A 116 19.83 -4.36 -3.77
CA LEU A 116 20.38 -3.37 -2.85
C LEU A 116 19.97 -1.99 -3.39
N ALA A 117 19.23 -1.24 -2.59
CA ALA A 117 18.82 0.10 -3.00
C ALA A 117 20.02 1.06 -2.91
N THR A 118 20.12 1.99 -3.86
CA THR A 118 21.09 3.07 -3.79
C THR A 118 20.73 4.03 -2.65
N PRO A 119 21.69 4.64 -1.94
CA PRO A 119 21.40 5.60 -0.88
C PRO A 119 20.56 6.76 -1.44
N GLY A 120 19.32 6.85 -0.98
CA GLY A 120 18.38 7.87 -1.41
C GLY A 120 17.15 7.86 -0.50
N VAL A 121 16.57 9.03 -0.29
CA VAL A 121 15.37 9.20 0.53
C VAL A 121 14.15 8.78 -0.30
N THR A 122 14.03 7.50 -0.61
CA THR A 122 12.77 6.98 -1.17
C THR A 122 11.85 6.68 -0.01
N ASN A 123 10.68 7.31 0.02
CA ASN A 123 9.62 6.96 0.96
C ASN A 123 9.32 5.45 0.82
N ARG A 124 9.47 4.66 1.91
CA ARG A 124 9.29 3.20 1.90
C ARG A 124 7.91 2.78 1.40
N ASP A 125 6.86 3.53 1.77
CA ASP A 125 5.50 3.31 1.27
C ASP A 125 5.46 3.39 -0.25
N ARG A 126 6.08 4.44 -0.82
CA ARG A 126 6.14 4.67 -2.27
C ARG A 126 6.91 3.55 -2.95
N ARG A 127 8.02 3.11 -2.35
CA ARG A 127 8.84 2.04 -2.91
C ARG A 127 8.11 0.69 -2.90
N LEU A 128 7.39 0.37 -1.82
CA LEU A 128 6.58 -0.84 -1.75
C LEU A 128 5.46 -0.86 -2.79
N HIS A 129 4.83 0.29 -3.07
CA HIS A 129 3.89 0.39 -4.20
C HIS A 129 4.52 -0.04 -5.52
N GLN A 130 5.71 0.48 -5.82
CA GLN A 130 6.43 0.15 -7.05
C GLN A 130 6.83 -1.33 -7.11
N LEU A 131 7.30 -1.89 -5.98
CA LEU A 131 7.66 -3.30 -5.90
C LEU A 131 6.45 -4.21 -6.11
N MET A 132 5.32 -3.93 -5.44
CA MET A 132 4.09 -4.71 -5.59
C MET A 132 3.54 -4.63 -7.03
N PHE A 133 3.50 -3.42 -7.60
CA PHE A 133 3.08 -3.21 -8.99
C PHE A 133 3.98 -3.95 -9.98
N ALA A 134 5.31 -3.84 -9.85
CA ALA A 134 6.26 -4.53 -10.72
C ALA A 134 6.19 -6.06 -10.59
N ASP A 135 5.72 -6.56 -9.44
CA ASP A 135 5.53 -7.97 -9.14
C ASP A 135 4.12 -8.49 -9.48
N ARG A 136 3.27 -7.60 -10.03
CA ARG A 136 1.93 -7.87 -10.56
C ARG A 136 0.94 -8.44 -9.55
N ASP A 137 0.95 -7.92 -8.33
CA ASP A 137 0.00 -8.30 -7.30
C ASP A 137 -1.47 -8.00 -7.66
N TYR A 138 -1.71 -7.11 -8.62
CA TYR A 138 -3.05 -6.80 -9.14
C TYR A 138 -3.68 -7.94 -9.98
N GLU A 139 -2.89 -8.92 -10.45
CA GLU A 139 -3.41 -10.10 -11.15
C GLU A 139 -4.13 -11.01 -10.13
N LYS A 140 -5.45 -11.16 -10.27
CA LYS A 140 -6.26 -12.02 -9.38
C LYS A 140 -5.85 -13.47 -9.58
N VAL A 141 -5.42 -14.14 -8.51
CA VAL A 141 -5.17 -15.59 -8.53
C VAL A 141 -6.52 -16.30 -8.48
N GLU A 142 -6.80 -17.19 -9.46
CA GLU A 142 -7.98 -18.08 -9.50
C GLU A 142 -7.98 -19.15 -8.37
N ARG A 143 -7.53 -18.81 -7.16
CA ARG A 143 -7.83 -19.67 -6.02
C ARG A 143 -9.32 -19.55 -5.75
N ALA A 144 -10.01 -20.62 -6.17
CA ALA A 144 -11.35 -21.04 -5.85
C ALA A 144 -12.09 -20.05 -4.95
N GLU A 145 -13.17 -19.52 -5.49
CA GLU A 145 -14.27 -18.88 -4.80
C GLU A 145 -14.92 -19.84 -3.76
N LEU A 146 -14.13 -20.41 -2.86
CA LEU A 146 -14.61 -20.98 -1.62
C LEU A 146 -15.05 -19.79 -0.76
N GLN A 147 -16.27 -19.35 -1.07
CA GLN A 147 -17.20 -18.62 -0.23
C GLN A 147 -16.50 -17.78 0.85
N ARG A 148 -15.76 -16.75 0.44
CA ARG A 148 -15.50 -15.64 1.34
C ARG A 148 -16.87 -15.08 1.71
N ILE A 149 -17.35 -15.38 2.91
CA ILE A 149 -18.41 -14.61 3.57
C ILE A 149 -17.78 -13.28 4.00
N GLU A 150 -17.11 -12.59 3.06
CA GLU A 150 -16.77 -11.19 3.21
C GLU A 150 -18.03 -10.43 2.84
N ASP A 151 -18.44 -9.53 3.72
CA ASP A 151 -19.53 -8.61 3.46
C ASP A 151 -19.26 -7.91 2.12
N LYS A 152 -20.13 -8.13 1.12
CA LYS A 152 -19.97 -7.61 -0.25
C LYS A 152 -19.80 -6.09 -0.29
N GLY A 153 -20.15 -5.38 0.79
CA GLY A 153 -19.93 -3.94 0.96
C GLY A 153 -18.50 -3.52 1.35
N SER A 154 -17.57 -4.45 1.60
CA SER A 154 -16.21 -4.12 2.06
C SER A 154 -15.16 -4.03 0.95
N ARG A 155 -15.45 -4.55 -0.25
CA ARG A 155 -14.53 -4.49 -1.39
C ARG A 155 -14.54 -3.11 -2.04
N PRO A 156 -13.37 -2.62 -2.50
CA PRO A 156 -13.36 -1.42 -3.31
C PRO A 156 -14.17 -1.64 -4.58
N HIS A 157 -14.93 -0.62 -4.96
CA HIS A 157 -15.59 -0.57 -6.25
C HIS A 157 -14.92 0.53 -7.07
N VAL A 158 -14.36 0.16 -8.22
CA VAL A 158 -13.67 1.07 -9.13
C VAL A 158 -14.30 0.98 -10.51
N THR A 159 -14.59 2.13 -11.12
CA THR A 159 -15.03 2.21 -12.52
C THR A 159 -14.21 3.25 -13.26
N ALA A 160 -13.95 2.99 -14.54
CA ALA A 160 -13.23 3.90 -15.44
C ALA A 160 -14.08 4.14 -16.69
N LEU A 161 -14.59 5.37 -16.84
CA LEU A 161 -15.49 5.78 -17.92
C LEU A 161 -14.78 6.77 -18.84
N ASP A 162 -14.68 6.43 -20.11
CA ASP A 162 -14.04 7.30 -21.09
C ASP A 162 -15.00 8.40 -21.54
N CYS A 163 -14.51 9.64 -21.49
CA CYS A 163 -15.21 10.79 -22.03
C CYS A 163 -14.61 11.12 -23.40
N SER A 164 -15.02 10.37 -24.43
CA SER A 164 -14.51 10.51 -25.81
C SER A 164 -14.69 11.91 -26.41
N GLN A 165 -15.61 12.72 -25.89
CA GLN A 165 -15.83 14.10 -26.30
C GLN A 165 -14.85 15.10 -25.66
N LYS A 166 -14.10 14.69 -24.62
CA LYS A 166 -13.28 15.57 -23.79
C LYS A 166 -11.84 15.08 -23.60
N ASP A 167 -11.44 14.04 -24.33
CA ASP A 167 -10.09 13.47 -24.36
C ASP A 167 -9.53 13.14 -22.96
N TYR A 168 -10.37 12.58 -22.07
CA TYR A 168 -9.93 12.10 -20.75
C TYR A 168 -10.78 10.92 -20.29
N THR A 169 -10.26 10.19 -19.31
CA THR A 169 -11.00 9.13 -18.60
C THR A 169 -11.33 9.60 -17.18
N VAL A 170 -12.55 9.30 -16.73
CA VAL A 170 -12.98 9.53 -15.34
C VAL A 170 -12.90 8.21 -14.60
N VAL A 171 -12.11 8.18 -13.53
CA VAL A 171 -12.04 7.06 -12.61
C VAL A 171 -12.82 7.41 -11.36
N THR A 172 -13.84 6.61 -11.05
CA THR A 172 -14.59 6.72 -9.79
C THR A 172 -14.28 5.53 -8.90
N MET A 173 -14.07 5.78 -7.61
CA MET A 173 -13.75 4.76 -6.61
C MET A 173 -14.61 4.95 -5.37
N ARG A 174 -15.12 3.85 -4.82
CA ARG A 174 -15.76 3.78 -3.50
C ARG A 174 -15.05 2.70 -2.69
N SER A 175 -14.63 3.03 -1.48
CA SER A 175 -14.00 2.07 -0.56
C SER A 175 -14.17 2.51 0.90
N LYS A 176 -13.76 1.67 1.85
CA LYS A 176 -13.64 2.07 3.26
C LYS A 176 -12.63 3.22 3.39
N ASP A 177 -12.99 4.26 4.13
CA ASP A 177 -12.05 5.35 4.40
C ASP A 177 -10.93 4.87 5.33
N ARG A 178 -9.69 5.25 5.02
CA ARG A 178 -8.51 4.88 5.81
C ARG A 178 -7.34 5.83 5.57
N PRO A 179 -6.40 5.92 6.54
CA PRO A 179 -5.14 6.62 6.33
C PRO A 179 -4.44 6.16 5.05
N LYS A 180 -3.83 7.12 4.36
CA LYS A 180 -3.06 6.93 3.11
C LYS A 180 -3.87 6.41 1.90
N LEU A 181 -5.21 6.35 1.95
CA LEU A 181 -6.03 5.93 0.81
C LEU A 181 -5.76 6.77 -0.46
N LEU A 182 -5.80 8.11 -0.34
CA LEU A 182 -5.49 9.02 -1.44
C LEU A 182 -4.07 8.83 -1.96
N PHE A 183 -3.11 8.64 -1.05
CA PHE A 183 -1.71 8.41 -1.42
C PHE A 183 -1.57 7.14 -2.27
N ASP A 184 -2.22 6.05 -1.87
CA ASP A 184 -2.17 4.77 -2.59
C ASP A 184 -2.78 4.88 -3.99
N ILE A 185 -3.90 5.61 -4.14
CA ILE A 185 -4.55 5.84 -5.43
C ILE A 185 -3.64 6.65 -6.36
N ILE A 186 -3.13 7.79 -5.90
CA ILE A 186 -2.28 8.66 -6.72
C ILE A 186 -0.97 7.97 -7.09
N CYS A 187 -0.37 7.22 -6.17
CA CYS A 187 0.81 6.40 -6.46
C CYS A 187 0.55 5.42 -7.60
N THR A 188 -0.59 4.72 -7.54
CA THR A 188 -0.96 3.72 -8.55
C THR A 188 -1.15 4.35 -9.92
N LEU A 189 -1.92 5.44 -10.01
CA LEU A 189 -2.12 6.17 -11.27
C LEU A 189 -0.79 6.67 -11.84
N THR A 190 0.10 7.18 -10.98
CA THR A 190 1.42 7.65 -11.39
C THR A 190 2.32 6.51 -11.88
N ASP A 191 2.32 5.35 -11.22
CA ASP A 191 3.10 4.17 -11.64
C ASP A 191 2.61 3.58 -12.96
N MET A 192 1.31 3.75 -13.24
CA MET A 192 0.69 3.44 -14.53
C MET A 192 0.85 4.56 -15.56
N GLN A 193 1.63 5.60 -15.27
CA GLN A 193 1.89 6.75 -16.15
C GLN A 193 0.64 7.55 -16.54
N TYR A 194 -0.33 7.67 -15.62
CA TYR A 194 -1.44 8.61 -15.76
C TYR A 194 -1.19 9.90 -14.97
N VAL A 195 -1.57 11.02 -15.58
CA VAL A 195 -1.60 12.34 -14.99
C VAL A 195 -3.02 12.63 -14.52
N VAL A 196 -3.16 12.93 -13.22
CA VAL A 196 -4.40 13.44 -12.63
C VAL A 196 -4.41 14.96 -12.75
N PHE A 197 -5.33 15.52 -13.54
CA PHE A 197 -5.44 16.98 -13.71
C PHE A 197 -6.66 17.59 -12.99
N HIS A 198 -7.63 16.75 -12.60
CA HIS A 198 -8.71 17.15 -11.71
C HIS A 198 -9.07 15.98 -10.80
N GLY A 199 -9.49 16.30 -9.56
CA GLY A 199 -9.83 15.29 -8.57
C GLY A 199 -10.80 15.82 -7.53
N MET A 200 -11.71 14.96 -7.11
CA MET A 200 -12.65 15.19 -6.04
C MET A 200 -12.54 14.04 -5.04
N VAL A 201 -12.42 14.40 -3.76
CA VAL A 201 -12.36 13.44 -2.66
C VAL A 201 -13.46 13.80 -1.67
N ASN A 202 -14.34 12.85 -1.39
CA ASN A 202 -15.40 12.99 -0.42
C ASN A 202 -15.32 11.84 0.59
N THR A 203 -15.13 12.18 1.86
CA THR A 203 -15.05 11.22 2.96
C THR A 203 -16.34 11.27 3.77
N GLY A 204 -17.05 10.15 3.83
CA GLY A 204 -18.16 9.91 4.75
C GLY A 204 -17.66 9.42 6.12
N ARG A 205 -18.57 8.86 6.93
CA ARG A 205 -18.21 8.33 8.26
C ARG A 205 -17.30 7.09 8.24
N MET A 206 -17.48 6.23 7.23
CA MET A 206 -16.75 4.96 7.11
C MET A 206 -16.34 4.66 5.66
N GLU A 207 -16.82 5.43 4.70
CA GLU A 207 -16.59 5.23 3.28
C GLU A 207 -15.97 6.49 2.70
N ALA A 208 -15.13 6.30 1.70
CA ALA A 208 -14.59 7.38 0.91
C ALA A 208 -15.02 7.18 -0.55
N TYR A 209 -15.43 8.27 -1.18
CA TYR A 209 -15.74 8.39 -2.60
C TYR A 209 -14.69 9.29 -3.26
N GLN A 210 -14.07 8.82 -4.34
CA GLN A 210 -13.06 9.57 -5.08
C GLN A 210 -13.42 9.57 -6.56
N GLU A 211 -13.21 10.71 -7.21
CA GLU A 211 -13.35 10.86 -8.65
C GLU A 211 -12.11 11.56 -9.19
N PHE A 212 -11.40 10.94 -10.12
CA PHE A 212 -10.21 11.50 -10.76
C PHE A 212 -10.35 11.55 -12.27
N TYR A 213 -9.90 12.66 -12.85
CA TYR A 213 -9.88 12.91 -14.27
C TYR A 213 -8.44 12.72 -14.72
N ILE A 214 -8.23 11.71 -15.56
CA ILE A 214 -6.90 11.23 -15.93
C ILE A 214 -6.69 11.26 -17.44
N ARG A 215 -5.43 11.46 -17.82
CA ARG A 215 -4.88 11.19 -19.15
C ARG A 215 -3.57 10.45 -18.99
N HIS A 216 -3.25 9.57 -19.92
CA HIS A 216 -1.92 8.99 -19.95
C HIS A 216 -0.89 10.08 -20.26
N VAL A 217 0.39 9.87 -19.92
CA VAL A 217 1.46 10.86 -20.14
C VAL A 217 1.66 11.23 -21.61
N ASP A 218 1.17 10.40 -22.55
CA ASP A 218 1.13 10.72 -23.98
C ASP A 218 -0.02 11.68 -24.38
N GLY A 219 -0.87 12.04 -23.42
CA GLY A 219 -2.01 12.94 -23.60
C GLY A 219 -3.32 12.24 -24.00
N LEU A 220 -3.32 10.91 -24.18
CA LEU A 220 -4.49 10.17 -24.62
C LEU A 220 -5.33 9.66 -23.43
N PRO A 221 -6.66 9.49 -23.59
CA PRO A 221 -7.47 8.73 -22.64
C PRO A 221 -7.15 7.24 -22.73
N ILE A 222 -7.73 6.44 -21.81
CA ILE A 222 -7.66 4.98 -21.90
C ILE A 222 -8.19 4.53 -23.27
N SER A 223 -7.41 3.71 -23.96
CA SER A 223 -7.59 3.42 -25.39
C SER A 223 -8.16 2.03 -25.67
N SER A 224 -8.10 1.12 -24.70
CA SER A 224 -8.54 -0.27 -24.84
C SER A 224 -9.18 -0.83 -23.58
N GLU A 225 -10.01 -1.86 -23.74
CA GLU A 225 -10.64 -2.53 -22.60
C GLU A 225 -9.62 -3.24 -21.70
N ALA A 226 -8.55 -3.80 -22.27
CA ALA A 226 -7.48 -4.43 -21.49
C ALA A 226 -6.70 -3.41 -20.65
N GLU A 227 -6.50 -2.20 -21.15
CA GLU A 227 -5.91 -1.09 -20.39
C GLU A 227 -6.86 -0.62 -19.28
N ARG A 228 -8.15 -0.48 -19.58
CA ARG A 228 -9.19 -0.15 -18.59
C ARG A 228 -9.22 -1.16 -17.45
N GLU A 229 -9.28 -2.44 -17.79
CA GLU A 229 -9.31 -3.52 -16.81
C GLU A 229 -8.05 -3.51 -15.94
N ARG A 230 -6.88 -3.30 -16.54
CA ARG A 230 -5.62 -3.16 -15.80
C ARG A 230 -5.66 -1.99 -14.81
N VAL A 231 -6.17 -0.82 -15.22
CA VAL A 231 -6.32 0.35 -14.33
C VAL A 231 -7.22 0.04 -13.15
N VAL A 232 -8.38 -0.58 -13.43
CA VAL A 232 -9.33 -1.00 -12.39
C VAL A 232 -8.67 -1.98 -11.42
N GLN A 233 -8.03 -3.05 -11.93
CA GLN A 233 -7.37 -4.06 -11.10
C GLN A 233 -6.23 -3.47 -10.26
N CYS A 234 -5.41 -2.58 -10.82
CA CYS A 234 -4.30 -1.96 -10.09
C CYS A 234 -4.82 -1.08 -8.95
N LEU A 235 -5.89 -0.31 -9.19
CA LEU A 235 -6.51 0.53 -8.17
C LEU A 235 -7.19 -0.30 -7.07
N GLU A 236 -7.93 -1.34 -7.44
CA GLU A 236 -8.50 -2.29 -6.48
C GLU A 236 -7.41 -2.88 -5.59
N ALA A 237 -6.33 -3.41 -6.18
CA ALA A 237 -5.21 -3.98 -5.45
C ALA A 237 -4.56 -2.96 -4.50
N ALA A 238 -4.28 -1.75 -4.98
CA ALA A 238 -3.69 -0.70 -4.17
C ALA A 238 -4.55 -0.30 -2.96
N ILE A 239 -5.87 -0.28 -3.13
CA ILE A 239 -6.80 -0.05 -2.02
C ILE A 239 -6.76 -1.22 -1.04
N GLU A 240 -6.81 -2.46 -1.54
CA GLU A 240 -6.86 -3.70 -0.76
C GLU A 240 -5.61 -4.00 0.06
N ARG A 241 -4.40 -3.71 -0.46
CA ARG A 241 -3.09 -3.92 0.21
C ARG A 241 -3.06 -3.42 1.66
N ARG A 242 -3.79 -2.33 1.93
CA ARG A 242 -3.87 -1.67 3.25
C ARG A 242 -5.29 -1.60 3.81
N ALA A 243 -6.27 -2.19 3.13
CA ALA A 243 -7.66 -2.25 3.61
C ALA A 243 -7.95 -3.47 4.49
N SER A 244 -7.15 -4.53 4.38
CA SER A 244 -7.36 -5.76 5.15
C SER A 244 -7.04 -5.55 6.63
N GLU A 245 -8.09 -5.52 7.45
CA GLU A 245 -8.08 -5.38 8.90
C GLU A 245 -7.60 -6.68 9.57
N GLY A 246 -6.33 -7.04 9.35
CA GLY A 246 -5.66 -8.02 10.20
C GLY A 246 -5.66 -7.54 11.64
N LEU A 247 -5.62 -8.47 12.60
CA LEU A 247 -5.46 -8.12 14.00
C LEU A 247 -4.13 -7.38 14.18
N GLU A 248 -4.18 -6.18 14.75
CA GLU A 248 -2.99 -5.38 15.01
C GLU A 248 -2.33 -5.81 16.33
N LEU A 249 -1.07 -6.25 16.22
CA LEU A 249 -0.20 -6.62 17.32
C LEU A 249 0.95 -5.61 17.40
N GLN A 250 1.09 -4.95 18.53
CA GLN A 250 2.18 -4.01 18.81
C GLN A 250 3.18 -4.64 19.77
N LEU A 251 4.43 -4.72 19.34
CA LEU A 251 5.57 -5.19 20.13
C LEU A 251 6.36 -3.99 20.65
N CYS A 252 6.67 -3.96 21.94
CA CYS A 252 7.58 -2.99 22.52
C CYS A 252 8.53 -3.68 23.50
N THR A 253 9.80 -3.78 23.16
CA THR A 253 10.84 -4.44 23.97
C THR A 253 12.21 -3.85 23.68
N ASP A 254 13.21 -4.17 24.50
CA ASP A 254 14.60 -3.89 24.17
C ASP A 254 14.99 -4.67 22.90
N ASP A 255 15.66 -3.98 21.99
CA ASP A 255 16.05 -4.53 20.70
C ASP A 255 17.34 -5.34 20.81
N ARG A 256 17.44 -6.37 19.97
CA ARG A 256 18.64 -7.20 19.82
C ARG A 256 18.64 -7.88 18.46
N VAL A 257 19.83 -8.22 17.99
CA VAL A 257 19.96 -9.07 16.81
C VAL A 257 19.26 -10.41 17.04
N GLY A 258 18.52 -10.83 16.02
CA GLY A 258 17.68 -12.03 16.05
C GLY A 258 16.29 -11.84 16.65
N LEU A 259 15.96 -10.70 17.30
CA LEU A 259 14.63 -10.49 17.89
C LEU A 259 13.50 -10.68 16.86
N LEU A 260 13.59 -10.01 15.72
CA LEU A 260 12.58 -10.13 14.67
C LEU A 260 12.45 -11.57 14.13
N SER A 261 13.55 -12.32 14.07
CA SER A 261 13.57 -13.74 13.71
C SER A 261 12.77 -14.58 14.71
N ASP A 262 13.02 -14.39 16.01
CA ASP A 262 12.34 -15.12 17.07
C ASP A 262 10.83 -14.83 17.08
N ILE A 263 10.45 -13.55 16.95
CA ILE A 263 9.04 -13.14 16.94
C ILE A 263 8.30 -13.69 15.72
N THR A 264 8.87 -13.54 14.52
CA THR A 264 8.25 -14.04 13.29
C THR A 264 8.20 -15.57 13.25
N ARG A 265 9.15 -16.25 13.88
CA ARG A 265 9.12 -17.71 14.10
C ARG A 265 7.96 -18.12 14.99
N ILE A 266 7.74 -17.44 16.13
CA ILE A 266 6.60 -17.73 17.02
C ILE A 266 5.27 -17.55 16.27
N PHE A 267 5.15 -16.49 15.44
CA PHE A 267 3.95 -16.29 14.63
C PHE A 267 3.72 -17.42 13.64
N ARG A 268 4.78 -17.85 12.93
CA ARG A 268 4.74 -19.00 12.02
C ARG A 268 4.33 -20.29 12.75
N GLU A 269 4.94 -20.59 13.89
CA GLU A 269 4.64 -21.81 14.68
C GLU A 269 3.21 -21.83 15.22
N ASN A 270 2.61 -20.66 15.44
CA ASN A 270 1.21 -20.50 15.83
C ASN A 270 0.26 -20.30 14.62
N SER A 271 0.71 -20.59 13.40
CA SER A 271 -0.11 -20.51 12.17
C SER A 271 -0.69 -19.12 11.90
N LEU A 272 0.06 -18.07 12.24
CA LEU A 272 -0.28 -16.70 11.89
C LEU A 272 0.37 -16.30 10.56
N CYS A 273 -0.39 -15.58 9.74
CA CYS A 273 0.09 -14.95 8.52
C CYS A 273 0.20 -13.43 8.73
N ILE A 274 1.38 -12.88 8.44
CA ILE A 274 1.62 -11.44 8.50
C ILE A 274 1.21 -10.83 7.16
N LYS A 275 0.19 -9.97 7.17
CA LYS A 275 -0.24 -9.20 6.00
C LYS A 275 0.56 -7.92 5.81
N ARG A 276 0.91 -7.32 6.93
CA ARG A 276 1.72 -6.11 6.97
C ARG A 276 2.57 -6.09 8.23
N ALA A 277 3.79 -5.58 8.11
CA ALA A 277 4.62 -5.28 9.26
C ALA A 277 5.32 -3.94 9.09
N GLU A 278 5.37 -3.17 10.17
CA GLU A 278 6.17 -1.96 10.33
C GLU A 278 7.16 -2.23 11.47
N ILE A 279 8.44 -2.31 11.15
CA ILE A 279 9.51 -2.60 12.11
C ILE A 279 10.32 -1.32 12.31
N SER A 280 10.63 -0.98 13.56
CA SER A 280 11.45 0.20 13.86
C SER A 280 12.16 0.08 15.19
N THR A 281 13.46 0.36 15.17
CA THR A 281 14.30 0.48 16.35
C THR A 281 14.51 1.94 16.70
N LYS A 282 14.15 2.34 17.92
CA LYS A 282 14.34 3.70 18.43
C LYS A 282 14.87 3.68 19.86
N GLY A 283 16.03 4.31 20.08
CA GLY A 283 16.63 4.39 21.41
C GLY A 283 16.91 3.02 22.03
N GLY A 284 17.34 2.04 21.23
CA GLY A 284 17.59 0.66 21.67
C GLY A 284 16.34 -0.17 21.94
N LYS A 285 15.15 0.32 21.59
CA LYS A 285 13.89 -0.42 21.71
C LYS A 285 13.31 -0.75 20.34
N ALA A 286 12.86 -1.99 20.18
CA ALA A 286 12.06 -2.42 19.05
C ALA A 286 10.60 -1.98 19.29
N ILE A 287 10.02 -1.27 18.33
CA ILE A 287 8.64 -0.79 18.33
C ILE A 287 8.01 -1.25 17.02
N ASP A 288 7.51 -2.47 17.04
CA ASP A 288 7.05 -3.15 15.83
C ASP A 288 5.53 -3.27 15.83
N THR A 289 4.94 -3.10 14.66
CA THR A 289 3.50 -3.30 14.45
C THR A 289 3.28 -4.35 13.39
N PHE A 290 2.54 -5.40 13.73
CA PHE A 290 2.19 -6.50 12.84
C PHE A 290 0.68 -6.56 12.64
N TYR A 291 0.26 -6.73 11.39
CA TYR A 291 -1.13 -6.98 11.03
C TYR A 291 -1.25 -8.43 10.61
N VAL A 292 -1.90 -9.23 11.45
CA VAL A 292 -1.93 -10.68 11.31
C VAL A 292 -3.32 -11.23 11.03
N THR A 293 -3.37 -12.30 10.25
CA THR A 293 -4.56 -13.13 10.03
C THR A 293 -4.22 -14.58 10.36
N ASP A 294 -5.22 -15.45 10.36
CA ASP A 294 -4.93 -16.88 10.24
C ASP A 294 -4.42 -17.22 8.82
N VAL A 295 -4.05 -18.49 8.61
CA VAL A 295 -3.56 -18.99 7.31
C VAL A 295 -4.60 -18.94 6.18
N THR A 296 -5.88 -18.82 6.52
CA THR A 296 -6.99 -18.69 5.56
C THR A 296 -7.30 -17.25 5.21
N GLY A 297 -6.69 -16.28 5.91
CA GLY A 297 -6.92 -14.85 5.74
C GLY A 297 -8.02 -14.28 6.63
N ASN A 298 -8.56 -15.07 7.56
CA ASN A 298 -9.62 -14.65 8.47
C ASN A 298 -9.07 -14.10 9.79
N THR A 299 -9.98 -13.60 10.63
CA THR A 299 -9.67 -13.12 11.98
C THR A 299 -9.06 -14.23 12.84
N VAL A 300 -8.04 -13.88 13.63
CA VAL A 300 -7.32 -14.84 14.48
C VAL A 300 -8.14 -15.25 15.70
N ASP A 301 -8.16 -16.54 16.02
CA ASP A 301 -8.76 -17.06 17.27
C ASP A 301 -8.05 -16.44 18.50
N PRO A 302 -8.80 -15.84 19.45
CA PRO A 302 -8.25 -15.31 20.69
C PRO A 302 -7.33 -16.29 21.46
N LYS A 303 -7.59 -17.60 21.41
CA LYS A 303 -6.74 -18.61 22.07
C LYS A 303 -5.33 -18.68 21.48
N ILE A 304 -5.21 -18.49 20.16
CA ILE A 304 -3.92 -18.44 19.47
C ILE A 304 -3.17 -17.18 19.93
N ILE A 305 -3.86 -16.05 20.04
CA ILE A 305 -3.28 -14.80 20.55
C ILE A 305 -2.79 -14.95 21.99
N ASP A 306 -3.55 -15.61 22.84
CA ASP A 306 -3.13 -15.90 24.22
C ASP A 306 -1.93 -16.86 24.28
N SER A 307 -1.81 -17.81 23.35
CA SER A 307 -0.61 -18.64 23.18
C SER A 307 0.61 -17.80 22.80
N VAL A 308 0.49 -16.98 21.77
CA VAL A 308 1.57 -16.12 21.26
C VAL A 308 2.03 -15.12 22.34
N ARG A 309 1.09 -14.50 23.07
CA ARG A 309 1.41 -13.58 24.18
C ARG A 309 2.06 -14.28 25.37
N ARG A 310 1.77 -15.56 25.62
CA ARG A 310 2.48 -16.34 26.64
C ARG A 310 3.92 -16.64 26.24
N GLN A 311 4.19 -16.87 24.95
CA GLN A 311 5.54 -17.15 24.45
C GLN A 311 6.39 -15.87 24.37
N ILE A 312 5.83 -14.76 23.87
CA ILE A 312 6.56 -13.49 23.70
C ILE A 312 6.61 -12.68 24.99
N GLY A 313 5.54 -12.70 25.78
CA GLY A 313 5.36 -11.86 26.98
C GLY A 313 4.15 -10.95 26.84
N GLN A 314 3.25 -11.01 27.84
CA GLN A 314 1.96 -10.30 27.79
C GLN A 314 2.10 -8.77 27.84
N THR A 315 3.14 -8.27 28.48
CA THR A 315 3.46 -6.84 28.59
C THR A 315 4.18 -6.31 27.35
N ILE A 316 4.90 -7.18 26.66
CA ILE A 316 5.70 -6.88 25.47
C ILE A 316 4.81 -6.82 24.21
N LEU A 317 3.88 -7.77 24.07
CA LEU A 317 2.97 -7.84 22.92
C LEU A 317 1.55 -7.41 23.30
N GLN A 318 1.13 -6.26 22.78
CA GLN A 318 -0.18 -5.67 22.97
C GLN A 318 -1.09 -5.92 21.76
N VAL A 319 -2.36 -6.20 22.04
CA VAL A 319 -3.38 -6.39 21.00
C VAL A 319 -4.18 -5.09 20.87
N ARG A 320 -4.10 -4.44 19.72
CA ARG A 320 -4.95 -3.27 19.40
C ARG A 320 -6.23 -3.78 18.77
N ARG A 321 -7.35 -3.63 19.48
CA ARG A 321 -8.68 -3.82 18.90
C ARG A 321 -9.11 -2.47 18.31
N ASN A 322 -9.55 -2.46 17.06
CA ASN A 322 -10.23 -1.32 16.46
C ASN A 322 -11.57 -1.13 17.18
N SER A 323 -11.58 -0.47 18.35
CA SER A 323 -12.82 -0.03 18.98
C SER A 323 -13.19 1.33 18.41
N SER A 324 -14.06 1.36 17.41
CA SER A 324 -14.89 2.55 17.20
C SER A 324 -15.67 2.80 18.49
N PRO A 325 -15.60 3.99 19.12
CA PRO A 325 -16.48 4.29 20.24
C PRO A 325 -17.93 4.23 19.77
N PRO A 326 -18.87 3.71 20.57
CA PRO A 326 -20.29 3.83 20.23
C PRO A 326 -20.64 5.32 20.13
N PRO A 327 -21.51 5.73 19.18
CA PRO A 327 -21.89 7.13 19.05
C PRO A 327 -22.48 7.60 20.38
N LYS A 328 -21.85 8.60 20.99
CA LYS A 328 -22.44 9.31 22.12
C LYS A 328 -23.80 9.85 21.67
N ALA A 329 -24.85 9.53 22.44
CA ALA A 329 -26.17 10.10 22.23
C ALA A 329 -26.05 11.64 22.13
N PRO A 330 -26.78 12.30 21.23
CA PRO A 330 -26.72 13.75 21.12
C PRO A 330 -27.22 14.37 22.42
N GLN A 331 -26.27 14.87 23.22
CA GLN A 331 -26.59 15.78 24.31
C GLN A 331 -26.95 17.11 23.68
N GLY A 332 -28.23 17.46 23.75
CA GLY A 332 -28.72 18.75 23.33
C GLY A 332 -28.01 19.85 24.12
N THR A 333 -27.39 20.78 23.42
CA THR A 333 -27.14 22.11 23.96
C THR A 333 -27.39 23.12 22.85
N THR A 334 -28.41 23.91 23.14
CA THR A 334 -28.96 25.03 22.38
C THR A 334 -27.90 26.11 22.10
N MET A 335 -28.11 26.86 21.00
CA MET A 335 -27.45 28.09 20.53
C MET A 335 -26.31 27.86 19.52
N GLY A 336 -26.34 28.36 18.28
CA GLY A 336 -27.27 29.28 17.64
C GLY A 336 -27.11 29.25 16.11
N TYR A 337 -28.22 29.49 15.43
CA TYR A 337 -28.41 29.51 13.99
C TYR A 337 -27.89 30.82 13.39
N LEU A 338 -26.97 30.76 12.43
CA LEU A 338 -26.76 31.68 11.28
C LEU A 338 -25.80 30.92 10.34
N PHE A 339 -26.19 30.26 9.25
CA PHE A 339 -26.75 30.81 8.01
C PHE A 339 -27.70 29.79 7.37
N GLY A 340 -28.92 30.25 7.08
CA GLY A 340 -29.86 29.55 6.22
C GLY A 340 -29.73 29.98 4.76
N ASN A 341 -30.16 29.06 3.89
CA ASN A 341 -30.72 29.24 2.54
C ASN A 341 -29.76 29.34 1.35
N LEU A 342 -29.44 28.16 0.80
CA LEU A 342 -29.37 27.79 -0.63
C LEU A 342 -29.08 26.27 -0.58
N PHE A 343 -30.03 25.34 -0.70
CA PHE A 343 -30.82 25.01 -1.87
C PHE A 343 -32.07 24.22 -1.43
N LYS A 344 -33.25 24.62 -1.90
CA LYS A 344 -34.43 23.74 -1.94
C LYS A 344 -35.28 24.09 -3.17
N ALA A 345 -35.74 23.01 -3.81
CA ALA A 345 -36.63 22.93 -4.98
C ALA A 345 -35.90 23.09 -6.34
N ARG A 346 -36.10 22.22 -7.35
CA ARG A 346 -37.30 21.45 -7.69
C ARG A 346 -36.97 20.10 -8.35
N SER A 347 -37.72 19.08 -7.94
CA SER A 347 -38.02 17.87 -8.72
C SER A 347 -39.08 18.22 -9.78
N PHE A 348 -38.94 17.69 -10.99
CA PHE A 348 -40.05 17.51 -11.92
C PHE A 348 -39.93 16.14 -12.60
N GLN A 349 -40.92 15.30 -12.34
CA GLN A 349 -41.24 14.08 -13.08
C GLN A 349 -42.17 14.41 -14.27
N ASN A 350 -42.20 13.47 -15.22
CA ASN A 350 -43.25 13.15 -16.20
C ASN A 350 -43.26 13.88 -17.55
N PHE A 351 -42.91 13.14 -18.59
CA PHE A 351 -43.52 13.27 -19.91
C PHE A 351 -44.26 11.99 -20.28
N LYS A 352 -45.57 12.11 -20.52
CA LYS A 352 -46.43 11.08 -21.14
C LYS A 352 -46.95 11.63 -22.47
N LEU A 353 -46.90 10.75 -23.48
CA LEU A 353 -47.72 10.63 -24.68
C LEU A 353 -48.35 11.88 -25.31
N ILE A 354 -48.04 12.10 -26.60
CA ILE A 354 -48.95 12.72 -27.56
C ILE A 354 -49.26 11.69 -28.65
N ARG A 355 -50.55 11.41 -28.85
CA ARG A 355 -51.11 10.65 -29.97
C ARG A 355 -51.60 11.65 -31.02
N SER A 356 -51.39 11.27 -32.28
CA SER A 356 -51.92 11.86 -33.51
C SER A 356 -53.45 11.97 -33.56
N TYR A 357 -53.98 12.96 -34.30
CA TYR A 357 -54.98 12.78 -35.37
C TYR A 357 -55.21 14.10 -36.13
N SER A 358 -54.84 14.13 -37.42
CA SER A 358 -55.71 14.45 -38.56
C SER A 358 -55.04 13.94 -39.81
#